data_AF-A0A3D3FXG7-F1
#
_entry.id   AF-A0A3D3FXG7-F1
#
_cell.length_a   1.000
_cell.length_b   1.000
_cell.length_c   1.000
_cell.angle_alpha   90.00
_cell.angle_beta   90.00
_cell.angle_gamma   90.00
#
_symmetry.space_group_name_H-M   'P 1'
#
loop_
_entity.id
_entity.type
_entity.pdbx_description
1 polymer ?
#
loop_
_entity_poly.entity_id
_entity_poly.type
_entity_poly.pdbx_seq_one_letter_code
_entity_poly.pdbx_strand_id
1 'polypeptide(L)'
;MLHYQIEFDDYRQHLIHVTLRFLANPNQVLWLPTWIPGSYLIREFSKHIEAVKAYDEAGRILNISKTEKNKWRLFNTDHELITVEYDVYAYDLSV
;
A
#
# COMPACT_ATOMS: atom_id res chain seq x y z
N MET A 1 1.09 16.29 3.27
CA MET A 1 2.42 15.69 3.04
C MET A 1 2.28 14.19 3.12
N LEU A 2 3.04 13.44 2.32
CA LEU A 2 3.00 11.98 2.27
C LEU A 2 4.13 11.44 3.16
N HIS A 3 3.82 10.53 4.10
CA HIS A 3 4.81 9.93 4.99
C HIS A 3 4.79 8.41 4.87
N TYR A 4 5.98 7.81 4.74
CA TYR A 4 6.18 6.36 4.73
C TYR A 4 7.06 5.96 5.92
N GLN A 5 6.62 4.95 6.65
CA GLN A 5 7.43 4.20 7.59
C GLN A 5 7.56 2.77 7.07
N ILE A 6 8.78 2.21 7.15
CA ILE A 6 9.13 0.91 6.59
C ILE A 6 9.89 0.13 7.65
N GLU A 7 9.34 -1.02 8.04
CA GLU A 7 9.83 -1.85 9.14
C GLU A 7 10.17 -3.26 8.64
N PHE A 8 11.25 -3.82 9.16
CA PHE A 8 11.85 -5.09 8.71
C PHE A 8 11.87 -6.15 9.82
N ASP A 9 10.98 -6.04 10.80
CA ASP A 9 10.98 -6.89 11.99
C ASP A 9 10.78 -8.38 11.64
N ASP A 10 9.99 -8.66 10.60
CA ASP A 10 9.71 -10.00 10.08
C ASP A 10 10.61 -10.42 8.91
N TYR A 11 11.87 -9.93 8.86
CA TYR A 11 12.80 -10.18 7.76
C TYR A 11 13.03 -11.68 7.43
N ARG A 12 12.92 -12.57 8.44
CA ARG A 12 13.06 -14.04 8.23
C ARG A 12 11.91 -14.65 7.43
N GLN A 13 10.76 -13.98 7.42
CA GLN A 13 9.59 -14.34 6.63
C GLN A 13 9.59 -13.61 5.27
N HIS A 14 10.62 -12.80 5.00
CA HIS A 14 10.68 -11.89 3.87
C HIS A 14 9.53 -10.88 3.83
N LEU A 15 8.99 -10.50 4.98
CA LEU A 15 7.95 -9.50 5.09
C LEU A 15 8.54 -8.16 5.51
N ILE A 16 8.06 -7.11 4.85
CA ILE A 16 8.33 -5.72 5.20
C ILE A 16 6.98 -5.08 5.53
N HIS A 17 6.84 -4.55 6.74
CA HIS A 17 5.65 -3.81 7.12
C HIS A 17 5.79 -2.36 6.65
N VAL A 18 4.74 -1.83 6.02
CA VAL A 18 4.73 -0.46 5.52
C VAL A 18 3.52 0.28 6.05
N THR A 19 3.79 1.43 6.68
CA THR A 19 2.77 2.38 7.11
C THR A 19 2.85 3.63 6.25
N LEU A 20 1.72 3.98 5.62
CA LEU A 20 1.57 5.14 4.76
C LEU A 20 0.57 6.11 5.37
N ARG A 21 1.00 7.33 5.71
CA ARG A 21 0.12 8.36 6.30
C ARG A 21 0.05 9.59 5.41
N PHE A 22 -1.17 10.04 5.10
CA PHE A 22 -1.42 11.14 4.18
C PHE A 22 -2.84 11.70 4.26
N LEU A 23 -3.00 12.93 3.77
CA LEU A 23 -4.30 13.59 3.66
C LEU A 23 -5.00 13.09 2.39
N ALA A 24 -6.09 12.33 2.57
CA ALA A 24 -6.83 11.68 1.50
C ALA A 24 -8.03 12.51 1.06
N ASN A 25 -8.37 12.47 -0.22
CA ASN A 25 -9.66 12.98 -0.71
C ASN A 25 -10.75 11.91 -0.56
N PRO A 26 -12.04 12.27 -0.60
CA PRO A 26 -13.12 11.29 -0.64
C PRO A 26 -12.92 10.27 -1.76
N ASN A 27 -13.16 8.98 -1.46
CA ASN A 27 -12.93 7.87 -2.38
C ASN A 27 -11.50 7.80 -2.96
N GLN A 28 -10.48 8.11 -2.14
CA GLN A 28 -9.09 8.17 -2.60
C GLN A 28 -8.65 6.84 -3.24
N VAL A 29 -7.95 6.96 -4.38
CA VAL A 29 -7.30 5.83 -5.04
C VAL A 29 -5.80 5.84 -4.73
N LEU A 30 -5.28 4.70 -4.30
CA LEU A 30 -3.86 4.40 -4.22
C LEU A 30 -3.48 3.46 -5.37
N TRP A 31 -2.26 3.60 -5.87
CA TRP A 31 -1.76 2.73 -6.92
C TRP A 31 -0.26 2.47 -6.75
N LEU A 32 0.19 1.31 -7.25
CA LEU A 32 1.59 0.94 -7.29
C LEU A 32 2.04 0.82 -8.75
N PRO A 33 3.24 1.29 -9.13
CA PRO A 33 3.77 1.07 -10.48
C PRO A 33 3.82 -0.41 -10.87
N THR A 34 3.63 -0.70 -12.15
CA THR A 34 3.72 -2.08 -12.69
C THR A 34 5.09 -2.42 -13.29
N TRP A 35 5.97 -1.43 -13.40
CA TRP A 35 7.34 -1.51 -13.91
C TRP A 35 8.22 -0.47 -13.18
N ILE A 36 9.54 -0.57 -13.33
CA ILE A 36 10.50 0.32 -12.68
C ILE A 36 11.45 0.94 -13.73
N PRO A 37 11.79 2.25 -13.63
CA PRO A 37 12.73 2.89 -14.53
C PRO A 37 14.04 2.10 -14.68
N GLY A 38 14.50 1.93 -15.92
CA GLY A 38 15.65 1.09 -16.27
C GLY A 38 15.31 -0.36 -16.59
N SER A 39 14.08 -0.82 -16.31
CA SER A 39 13.57 -2.14 -16.72
C SER A 39 12.23 -1.98 -17.45
N TYR A 40 12.23 -2.22 -18.76
CA TYR A 40 11.04 -2.08 -19.63
C TYR A 40 10.17 -3.34 -19.66
N LEU A 41 10.25 -4.16 -18.61
CA LEU A 41 9.42 -5.34 -18.42
C LEU A 41 8.35 -5.07 -17.36
N ILE A 42 7.11 -5.46 -17.64
CA ILE A 42 6.02 -5.43 -16.66
C ILE A 42 6.30 -6.50 -15.59
N ARG A 43 6.38 -6.09 -14.32
CA ARG A 43 6.69 -6.95 -13.17
C ARG A 43 5.50 -7.24 -12.26
N GLU A 44 4.42 -6.47 -12.38
CA GLU A 44 3.21 -6.59 -11.54
C GLU A 44 3.54 -6.61 -10.02
N PHE A 45 4.34 -5.65 -9.53
CA PHE A 45 4.81 -5.60 -8.13
C PHE A 45 3.71 -5.72 -7.08
N SER A 46 2.48 -5.30 -7.43
CA SER A 46 1.29 -5.38 -6.57
C SER A 46 0.86 -6.80 -6.20
N LYS A 47 1.44 -7.84 -6.82
CA LYS A 47 1.27 -9.23 -6.41
C LYS A 47 1.90 -9.56 -5.05
N HIS A 48 2.87 -8.74 -4.60
CA HIS A 48 3.57 -8.89 -3.33
C HIS A 48 2.93 -8.12 -2.17
N ILE A 49 1.89 -7.34 -2.44
CA ILE A 49 1.21 -6.54 -1.42
C ILE A 49 0.10 -7.36 -0.79
N GLU A 50 0.15 -7.52 0.52
CA GLU A 50 -0.85 -8.24 1.30
C GLU A 50 -1.28 -7.48 2.56
N ALA A 51 -2.28 -8.03 3.26
CA ALA A 51 -2.77 -7.50 4.54
C ALA A 51 -3.17 -6.01 4.55
N VAL A 52 -3.59 -5.46 3.40
CA VAL A 52 -3.92 -4.03 3.28
C VAL A 52 -5.07 -3.63 4.20
N LYS A 53 -4.82 -2.67 5.09
CA LYS A 53 -5.79 -2.08 6.01
C LYS A 53 -5.69 -0.57 5.99
N ALA A 54 -6.76 0.11 6.37
CA ALA A 54 -6.80 1.56 6.44
C ALA A 54 -7.54 2.02 7.69
N TYR A 55 -7.09 3.13 8.26
CA TYR A 55 -7.61 3.71 9.48
C TYR A 55 -7.65 5.23 9.37
N ASP A 56 -8.65 5.85 10.00
CA ASP A 56 -8.63 7.30 10.25
C ASP A 56 -7.82 7.65 11.50
N GLU A 57 -7.70 8.95 11.81
CA GLU A 57 -6.97 9.43 13.00
C GLU A 57 -7.62 9.02 14.33
N ALA A 58 -8.90 8.62 14.33
CA ALA A 58 -9.57 8.08 15.52
C ALA A 58 -9.32 6.57 15.70
N GLY A 59 -8.57 5.94 14.78
CA GLY A 59 -8.30 4.51 14.78
C GLY A 59 -9.47 3.66 14.24
N ARG A 60 -10.49 4.27 13.63
CA ARG A 60 -11.61 3.54 13.03
C ARG A 60 -11.15 2.91 11.72
N ILE A 61 -11.47 1.64 11.54
CA ILE A 61 -11.15 0.91 10.30
C ILE A 61 -11.99 1.46 9.15
N LEU A 62 -11.32 1.85 8.07
CA LEU A 62 -11.91 2.28 6.83
C LEU A 62 -11.95 1.12 5.82
N ASN A 63 -13.02 1.04 5.04
CA ASN A 63 -13.08 0.06 3.96
C ASN A 63 -12.08 0.45 2.86
N ILE A 64 -11.29 -0.53 2.42
CA ILE A 64 -10.35 -0.42 1.31
C ILE A 64 -10.46 -1.68 0.47
N SER A 65 -10.60 -1.52 -0.85
CA SER A 65 -10.69 -2.67 -1.76
C SER A 65 -9.77 -2.52 -2.96
N LYS A 66 -9.24 -3.66 -3.42
CA LYS A 66 -8.43 -3.73 -4.63
C LYS A 66 -9.36 -3.71 -5.85
N THR A 67 -9.35 -2.63 -6.62
CA THR A 67 -10.25 -2.44 -7.77
C THR A 67 -9.61 -2.84 -9.09
N GLU A 68 -8.27 -2.80 -9.17
CA GLU A 68 -7.47 -3.24 -10.32
C GLU A 68 -6.22 -3.98 -9.81
N LYS A 69 -5.46 -4.63 -10.69
CA LYS A 69 -4.26 -5.42 -10.32
C LYS A 69 -3.25 -4.64 -9.46
N ASN A 70 -3.18 -3.33 -9.65
CA ASN A 70 -2.26 -2.43 -8.96
C ASN A 70 -2.92 -1.20 -8.33
N LYS A 71 -4.25 -1.22 -8.11
CA LYS A 71 -4.98 -0.09 -7.52
C LYS A 71 -5.90 -0.52 -6.38
N TRP A 72 -5.94 0.32 -5.35
CA TRP A 72 -6.83 0.20 -4.21
C TRP A 72 -7.66 1.46 -4.06
N ARG A 73 -8.92 1.30 -3.69
CA ARG A 73 -9.85 2.40 -3.41
C ARG A 73 -10.20 2.40 -1.93
N LEU A 74 -9.95 3.54 -1.29
CA LEU A 74 -10.51 3.87 0.01
C LEU A 74 -11.97 4.29 -0.18
N PHE A 75 -12.83 3.95 0.78
CA PHE A 75 -14.22 4.40 0.83
C PHE A 75 -14.42 5.43 1.96
N ASN A 76 -13.47 6.36 2.11
CA ASN A 76 -13.60 7.51 3.00
C ASN A 76 -14.52 8.56 2.38
N THR A 77 -15.29 9.26 3.23
CA THR A 77 -16.27 10.27 2.82
C THR A 77 -15.71 11.68 2.81
N ASP A 78 -14.69 11.93 3.62
CA ASP A 78 -14.18 13.26 3.92
C ASP A 78 -12.75 13.46 3.44
N HIS A 79 -12.32 14.72 3.42
CA HIS A 79 -10.92 15.07 3.24
C HIS A 79 -10.20 14.99 4.58
N GLU A 80 -9.54 13.86 4.83
CA GLU A 80 -9.06 13.52 6.17
C GLU A 80 -7.71 12.79 6.14
N LEU A 81 -7.03 12.82 7.29
CA LEU A 81 -5.74 12.16 7.45
C LEU A 81 -5.99 10.67 7.68
N ILE A 82 -5.41 9.84 6.82
CA ILE A 82 -5.59 8.39 6.81
C ILE A 82 -4.22 7.71 6.95
N THR A 83 -4.22 6.62 7.69
CA THR A 83 -3.11 5.67 7.76
C THR A 83 -3.48 4.40 7.02
N VAL A 84 -2.67 3.98 6.05
CA VAL A 84 -2.78 2.72 5.33
C VAL A 84 -1.60 1.84 5.73
N GLU A 85 -1.89 0.63 6.16
CA GLU A 85 -0.90 -0.38 6.54
C GLU A 85 -0.99 -1.56 5.57
N TYR A 86 0.15 -2.13 5.21
CA TYR A 86 0.22 -3.33 4.38
C TYR A 86 1.58 -4.00 4.55
N ASP A 87 1.64 -5.28 4.18
CA ASP A 87 2.88 -6.03 4.15
C ASP A 87 3.34 -6.24 2.71
N VAL A 88 4.66 -6.23 2.53
CA VAL A 88 5.32 -6.51 1.25
C VAL A 88 6.11 -7.80 1.37
N TYR A 89 5.73 -8.82 0.62
CA TYR A 89 6.50 -10.06 0.49
C TYR A 89 7.71 -9.87 -0.43
N ALA A 90 8.86 -9.57 0.16
CA ALA A 90 10.11 -9.20 -0.48
C ALA A 90 11.03 -10.40 -0.77
N TYR A 91 10.49 -11.42 -1.45
CA TYR A 91 11.25 -12.58 -1.93
C TYR A 91 10.96 -12.85 -3.41
N ASP A 92 11.39 -11.92 -4.27
CA ASP A 92 11.36 -12.11 -5.73
C ASP A 92 12.77 -12.41 -6.23
N LEU A 93 12.97 -13.64 -6.72
CA LEU A 93 14.24 -14.12 -7.28
C LEU A 93 14.35 -13.85 -8.79
N SER A 94 13.37 -13.16 -9.39
CA SER A 94 13.46 -12.80 -10.80
C SER A 94 14.49 -11.69 -11.05
N VAL A 95 15.15 -11.79 -12.20
CA VAL A 95 16.11 -10.80 -12.74
C VAL A 95 15.36 -9.77 -13.57
#